data_AF-A0A949L719-F1
#
_entry.id   AF-A0A949L719-F1
#
_cell.length_a   1.000
_cell.length_b   1.000
_cell.length_c   1.000
_cell.angle_alpha   90.00
_cell.angle_beta   90.00
_cell.angle_gamma   90.00
#
_symmetry.space_group_name_H-M   'P 1'
#
loop_
_entity.id
_entity.type
_entity.pdbx_description
1 polymer ?
#
loop_
_entity_poly.entity_id
_entity_poly.type
_entity_poly.pdbx_seq_one_letter_code
_entity_poly.pdbx_strand_id
1 'polypeptide(L)'
;MKFSTQDLDWAVAAAVISGETRDTLVAALEKRYEHRPSLSFTNVLYYLGGLIVIAAMTLYVGRAWGDLGGGGHLAVALVYAAVYLLAGSALWRRGHRIPGGILVTAAVCMTPMAVYGAQEMSGLWIFEHPGAYRDFYHWIKGGWAVMEIATMAAGLLALRFYRFPFITLPIAFCAWFMSMDLASILYGPDFSWEQRRIVSLWFGLVMLAASYAVDRRTREDYAFWGYFFGMCAFWGGLTFTDSDSELGKFVYCLINLGLMGVSVLLQRRVFIIFGAMGVAGYLSHLAQDVFQSTLGFSFALSGLGLLVIAAGLLYHRHQKRIETWLVNRLPHALRKTLPQYRS
;
A
#
# COMPACT_ATOMS: atom_id res chain seq x y z
N MET A 1 -8.06 21.67 5.03
CA MET A 1 -6.96 22.65 5.15
C MET A 1 -5.98 22.13 6.18
N LYS A 2 -4.68 22.08 5.84
CA LYS A 2 -3.61 21.88 6.82
C LYS A 2 -3.14 23.28 7.21
N PHE A 3 -3.20 23.60 8.50
CA PHE A 3 -2.68 24.86 9.02
C PHE A 3 -1.21 24.66 9.40
N SER A 4 -0.38 25.59 8.96
CA SER A 4 1.03 25.69 9.31
C SER A 4 1.24 26.80 10.35
N THR A 5 2.43 26.84 10.94
CA THR A 5 2.84 27.97 11.79
C THR A 5 2.79 29.29 11.03
N GLN A 6 3.09 29.29 9.73
CA GLN A 6 2.98 30.48 8.87
C GLN A 6 1.53 30.98 8.74
N ASP A 7 0.54 30.08 8.73
CA ASP A 7 -0.87 30.47 8.69
C ASP A 7 -1.31 31.12 10.02
N LEU A 8 -0.73 30.68 11.14
CA LEU A 8 -0.95 31.30 12.45
C LEU A 8 -0.25 32.66 12.54
N ASP A 9 0.96 32.77 12.02
CA ASP A 9 1.71 34.03 11.96
C ASP A 9 1.00 35.04 11.05
N TRP A 10 0.45 34.59 9.91
CA TRP A 10 -0.43 35.39 9.06
C TRP A 10 -1.70 35.84 9.82
N ALA A 11 -2.32 34.98 10.61
CA ALA A 11 -3.51 35.33 11.38
C ALA A 11 -3.21 36.38 12.47
N VAL A 12 -2.00 36.36 13.05
CA VAL A 12 -1.51 37.44 13.93
C VAL A 12 -1.30 38.73 13.15
N ALA A 13 -0.64 38.66 11.99
CA ALA A 13 -0.41 39.83 11.13
C ALA A 13 -1.71 40.47 10.61
N ALA A 14 -2.74 39.65 10.36
CA ALA A 14 -4.08 40.08 9.98
C ALA A 14 -4.95 40.52 11.18
N ALA A 15 -4.39 40.55 12.39
CA ALA A 15 -5.07 40.89 13.65
C ALA A 15 -6.32 40.02 13.94
N VAL A 16 -6.38 38.80 13.38
CA VAL A 16 -7.46 37.83 13.63
C VAL A 16 -7.28 37.17 15.00
N ILE A 17 -6.03 36.96 15.43
CA ILE A 17 -5.67 36.41 16.75
C ILE A 17 -4.53 37.21 17.38
N SER A 18 -4.42 37.18 18.72
CA SER A 18 -3.27 37.77 19.42
C SER A 18 -2.03 36.88 19.34
N GLY A 19 -0.83 37.47 19.50
CA GLY A 19 0.42 36.71 19.57
C GLY A 19 0.44 35.67 20.70
N GLU A 20 -0.10 36.01 21.87
CA GLU A 20 -0.23 35.10 23.00
C GLU A 20 -1.16 33.91 22.70
N THR A 21 -2.26 34.17 21.98
CA THR A 21 -3.18 33.10 21.53
C THR A 21 -2.49 32.19 20.53
N ARG A 22 -1.67 32.76 19.63
CA ARG A 22 -0.87 32.00 18.67
C ARG A 22 0.10 31.07 19.39
N ASP A 23 0.85 31.55 20.37
CA ASP A 23 1.83 30.72 21.09
C ASP A 23 1.16 29.61 21.90
N THR A 24 0.02 29.92 22.53
CA THR A 24 -0.79 28.92 23.25
C THR A 24 -1.33 27.85 22.29
N LEU A 25 -1.80 28.26 21.10
CA LEU A 25 -2.27 27.35 20.05
C LEU A 25 -1.13 26.47 19.53
N VAL A 26 0.04 27.03 19.27
CA VAL A 26 1.22 26.27 18.82
C VAL A 26 1.58 25.21 19.86
N ALA A 27 1.74 25.58 21.13
CA ALA A 27 2.06 24.64 22.19
C ALA A 27 0.99 23.53 22.35
N ALA A 28 -0.30 23.89 22.26
CA ALA A 28 -1.38 22.92 22.32
C ALA A 28 -1.39 21.95 21.11
N LEU A 29 -1.10 22.45 19.91
CA LEU A 29 -1.05 21.65 18.69
C LEU A 29 0.18 20.75 18.65
N GLU A 30 1.35 21.23 19.10
CA GLU A 30 2.56 20.43 19.25
C GLU A 30 2.30 19.27 20.22
N LYS A 31 1.73 19.53 21.39
CA LYS A 31 1.36 18.48 22.34
C LYS A 31 0.33 17.50 21.78
N ARG A 32 -0.64 17.99 20.99
CA ARG A 32 -1.66 17.15 20.35
C ARG A 32 -1.08 16.24 19.26
N TYR A 33 -0.04 16.69 18.56
CA TYR A 33 0.54 15.99 17.41
C TYR A 33 1.95 15.44 17.65
N GLU A 34 2.45 15.48 18.89
CA GLU A 34 3.77 14.98 19.30
C GLU A 34 4.05 13.55 18.82
N HIS A 35 3.01 12.72 18.74
CA HIS A 35 3.11 11.31 18.34
C HIS A 35 2.80 11.05 16.86
N ARG A 36 2.54 12.10 16.06
CA ARG A 36 2.34 11.94 14.61
C ARG A 36 3.69 11.84 13.90
N PRO A 37 3.85 10.94 12.93
CA PRO A 37 5.04 10.92 12.09
C PRO A 37 5.17 12.24 11.33
N SER A 38 6.24 12.98 11.60
CA SER A 38 6.65 14.15 10.82
C SER A 38 7.83 13.78 9.91
N LEU A 39 8.04 14.54 8.83
CA LEU A 39 9.30 14.47 8.07
C LEU A 39 10.42 15.13 8.89
N SER A 40 10.78 14.51 10.01
CA SER A 40 11.91 14.90 10.85
C SER A 40 13.13 14.07 10.50
N PHE A 41 14.31 14.65 10.67
CA PHE A 41 15.58 13.92 10.51
C PHE A 41 15.62 12.66 11.38
N THR A 42 15.07 12.72 12.60
CA THR A 42 14.92 11.58 13.50
C THR A 42 14.11 10.45 12.88
N ASN A 43 12.96 10.76 12.26
CA ASN A 43 12.15 9.75 11.59
C ASN A 43 12.87 9.18 10.36
N VAL A 44 13.60 10.02 9.60
CA VAL A 44 14.44 9.55 8.48
C VAL A 44 15.47 8.54 8.97
N LEU A 45 16.16 8.79 10.09
CA LEU A 45 17.11 7.84 10.68
C LEU A 45 16.44 6.53 11.10
N TYR A 46 15.24 6.57 11.68
CA TYR A 46 14.50 5.36 12.04
C TYR A 46 14.12 4.52 10.80
N TYR A 47 13.64 5.16 9.73
CA TYR A 47 13.32 4.46 8.49
C TYR A 47 14.57 3.96 7.76
N LEU A 48 15.66 4.72 7.75
CA LEU A 48 16.95 4.29 7.20
C LEU A 48 17.49 3.07 7.95
N GLY A 49 17.42 3.07 9.29
CA GLY A 49 17.78 1.90 10.09
C GLY A 49 16.94 0.67 9.74
N GLY A 50 15.63 0.84 9.56
CA GLY A 50 14.75 -0.23 9.07
C GLY A 50 15.14 -0.74 7.68
N LEU A 51 15.49 0.16 6.76
CA LEU A 51 15.95 -0.21 5.41
C LEU A 51 17.27 -1.00 5.45
N ILE A 52 18.22 -0.60 6.30
CA ILE A 52 19.48 -1.32 6.50
C ILE A 52 19.22 -2.73 7.04
N VAL A 53 18.29 -2.87 8.00
CA VAL A 53 17.89 -4.19 8.52
C VAL A 53 17.30 -5.07 7.41
N ILE A 54 16.40 -4.53 6.60
CA ILE A 54 15.82 -5.26 5.45
C ILE A 54 16.92 -5.67 4.47
N ALA A 55 17.83 -4.75 4.11
CA ALA A 55 18.95 -5.05 3.22
C ALA A 55 19.88 -6.13 3.78
N ALA A 56 20.19 -6.08 5.08
CA ALA A 56 21.00 -7.09 5.75
C ALA A 56 20.34 -8.47 5.73
N MET A 57 19.02 -8.54 5.94
CA MET A 57 18.27 -9.79 5.87
C MET A 57 18.21 -10.34 4.44
N THR A 58 18.00 -9.49 3.44
CA THR A 58 18.07 -9.89 2.03
C THR A 58 19.45 -10.44 1.66
N LEU A 59 20.53 -9.83 2.15
CA LEU A 59 21.90 -10.31 1.94
C LEU A 59 22.16 -11.63 2.65
N TYR A 60 21.68 -11.79 3.89
CA TYR A 60 21.76 -13.05 4.64
C TYR A 60 21.11 -14.19 3.85
N VAL A 61 19.88 -13.98 3.36
CA VAL A 61 19.17 -14.93 2.51
C VAL A 61 19.95 -15.26 1.24
N GLY A 62 20.59 -14.27 0.60
CA GLY A 62 21.35 -14.50 -0.62
C GLY A 62 22.65 -15.29 -0.43
N ARG A 63 23.27 -15.20 0.75
CA ARG A 63 24.65 -15.69 0.98
C ARG A 63 24.77 -16.86 1.95
N ALA A 64 23.97 -16.89 3.01
CA ALA A 64 24.10 -17.85 4.11
C ALA A 64 23.02 -18.94 4.11
N TRP A 65 22.12 -18.94 3.12
CA TRP A 65 20.98 -19.86 3.07
C TRP A 65 21.39 -21.32 2.86
N GLY A 66 22.40 -21.59 2.04
CA GLY A 66 22.85 -22.96 1.79
C GLY A 66 23.56 -23.61 2.98
N ASP A 67 24.07 -22.83 3.92
CA ASP A 67 25.05 -23.30 4.91
C ASP A 67 24.43 -23.65 6.28
N LEU A 68 23.25 -23.10 6.59
CA LEU A 68 22.65 -23.15 7.94
C LEU A 68 21.56 -24.23 8.10
N GLY A 69 20.95 -24.65 6.98
CA GLY A 69 19.80 -25.56 6.96
C GLY A 69 18.58 -25.04 7.76
N GLY A 70 17.48 -25.80 7.74
CA GLY A 70 16.22 -25.40 8.41
C GLY A 70 16.36 -25.03 9.88
N GLY A 71 17.19 -25.76 10.63
CA GLY A 71 17.43 -25.50 12.05
C GLY A 71 18.18 -24.19 12.32
N GLY A 72 19.18 -23.87 11.49
CA GLY A 72 19.88 -22.59 11.59
C GLY A 72 18.96 -21.42 11.25
N HIS A 73 18.10 -21.56 10.23
CA HIS A 73 17.10 -20.54 9.89
C HIS A 73 16.07 -20.31 10.99
N LEU A 74 15.55 -21.38 11.60
CA LEU A 74 14.63 -21.26 12.72
C LEU A 74 15.29 -20.54 13.92
N ALA A 75 16.51 -20.93 14.28
CA ALA A 75 17.23 -20.33 15.39
C ALA A 75 17.48 -18.83 15.16
N VAL A 76 17.98 -18.45 13.98
CA VAL A 76 18.23 -17.04 13.62
C VAL A 76 16.93 -16.24 13.67
N ALA A 77 15.85 -16.74 13.06
CA ALA A 77 14.56 -16.06 13.05
C ALA A 77 14.01 -15.83 14.46
N LEU A 78 14.09 -16.84 15.34
CA LEU A 78 13.62 -16.72 16.72
C LEU A 78 14.46 -15.74 17.55
N VAL A 79 15.79 -15.77 17.40
CA VAL A 79 16.68 -14.83 18.11
C VAL A 79 16.42 -13.39 17.66
N TYR A 80 16.36 -13.15 16.36
CA TYR A 80 16.09 -11.81 15.83
C TYR A 80 14.68 -11.33 16.21
N ALA A 81 13.66 -12.19 16.10
CA ALA A 81 12.31 -11.87 16.53
C ALA A 81 12.25 -11.51 18.02
N ALA A 82 12.93 -12.28 18.88
CA ALA A 82 12.99 -12.00 20.31
C ALA A 82 13.67 -10.66 20.61
N VAL A 83 14.83 -10.40 19.99
CA VAL A 83 15.55 -9.12 20.15
C VAL A 83 14.68 -7.94 19.72
N TYR A 84 14.05 -8.03 18.55
CA TYR A 84 13.19 -6.97 18.02
C TYR A 84 11.93 -6.77 18.85
N LEU A 85 11.27 -7.83 19.31
CA LEU A 85 10.10 -7.73 20.18
C LEU A 85 10.45 -7.14 21.54
N LEU A 86 11.55 -7.57 22.18
CA LEU A 86 11.96 -7.06 23.48
C LEU A 86 12.34 -5.58 23.40
N ALA A 87 13.18 -5.21 22.44
CA ALA A 87 13.59 -3.82 22.22
C ALA A 87 12.40 -2.95 21.80
N GLY A 88 11.58 -3.42 20.87
CA GLY A 88 10.37 -2.73 20.41
C GLY A 88 9.36 -2.50 21.54
N SER A 89 9.14 -3.51 22.38
CA SER A 89 8.24 -3.43 23.54
C SER A 89 8.78 -2.50 24.63
N ALA A 90 10.09 -2.47 24.85
CA ALA A 90 10.71 -1.55 25.78
C ALA A 90 10.54 -0.08 25.33
N LEU A 91 10.80 0.21 24.05
CA LEU A 91 10.60 1.54 23.47
C LEU A 91 9.12 1.94 23.46
N TRP A 92 8.23 1.01 23.12
CA TRP A 92 6.79 1.26 23.09
C TRP A 92 6.25 1.66 24.46
N ARG A 93 6.64 0.95 25.52
CA ARG A 93 6.26 1.27 26.91
C ARG A 93 6.80 2.61 27.40
N ARG A 94 7.93 3.07 26.86
CA ARG A 94 8.53 4.38 27.15
C ARG A 94 7.93 5.53 26.33
N GLY A 95 6.92 5.27 25.51
CA GLY A 95 6.25 6.30 24.68
C GLY A 95 6.86 6.50 23.29
N HIS A 96 7.99 5.85 22.96
CA HIS A 96 8.62 5.93 21.64
C HIS A 96 7.90 5.02 20.62
N ARG A 97 6.68 5.41 20.23
CA ARG A 97 5.79 4.59 19.39
C ARG A 97 6.35 4.29 18.00
N ILE A 98 7.02 5.25 17.37
CA ILE A 98 7.56 5.08 16.00
C ILE A 98 8.67 4.01 15.97
N PRO A 99 9.81 4.16 16.67
CA PRO A 99 10.87 3.15 16.62
C PRO A 99 10.42 1.83 17.26
N GLY A 100 9.59 1.87 18.31
CA GLY A 100 9.02 0.66 18.90
C GLY A 100 8.15 -0.13 17.92
N GLY A 101 7.28 0.57 17.18
CA GLY A 101 6.42 -0.03 16.16
C GLY A 101 7.19 -0.58 14.95
N ILE A 102 8.27 0.10 14.53
CA ILE A 102 9.16 -0.39 13.46
C ILE A 102 9.83 -1.71 13.88
N LEU A 103 10.37 -1.80 15.10
CA LEU A 103 11.00 -3.03 15.59
C LEU A 103 9.98 -4.17 15.74
N VAL A 104 8.78 -3.90 16.25
CA VAL A 104 7.71 -4.91 16.29
C VAL A 104 7.35 -5.38 14.88
N THR A 105 7.30 -4.47 13.90
CA THR A 105 7.06 -4.84 12.49
C THR A 105 8.20 -5.72 11.96
N ALA A 106 9.45 -5.39 12.26
CA ALA A 106 10.61 -6.20 11.88
C ALA A 106 10.55 -7.61 12.49
N ALA A 107 10.05 -7.76 13.72
CA ALA A 107 9.83 -9.06 14.32
C ALA A 107 8.76 -9.89 13.58
N VAL A 108 7.66 -9.26 13.15
CA VAL A 108 6.64 -9.93 12.31
C VAL A 108 7.26 -10.40 10.99
N CYS A 109 8.16 -9.61 10.40
CA CYS A 109 8.87 -10.02 9.18
C CYS A 109 9.82 -11.21 9.37
N MET A 110 10.12 -11.63 10.61
CA MET A 110 10.89 -12.86 10.86
C MET A 110 10.03 -14.13 10.79
N THR A 111 8.70 -13.99 10.80
CA THR A 111 7.76 -15.12 10.79
C THR A 111 7.92 -16.07 9.58
N PRO A 112 8.05 -15.59 8.32
CA PRO A 112 8.22 -16.49 7.19
C PRO A 112 9.46 -17.38 7.33
N MET A 113 10.57 -16.80 7.79
CA MET A 113 11.83 -17.52 7.98
C MET A 113 11.75 -18.56 9.10
N ALA A 114 11.07 -18.23 10.21
CA ALA A 114 10.84 -19.19 11.28
C ALA A 114 9.98 -20.37 10.82
N VAL A 115 8.89 -20.08 10.09
CA VAL A 115 7.99 -21.11 9.57
C VAL A 115 8.71 -21.99 8.54
N TYR A 116 9.46 -21.38 7.61
CA TYR A 116 10.29 -22.11 6.65
C TYR A 116 11.26 -23.06 7.37
N GLY A 117 12.02 -22.57 8.35
CA GLY A 117 12.97 -23.40 9.10
C GLY A 117 12.30 -24.59 9.80
N ALA A 118 11.11 -24.36 10.38
CA ALA A 118 10.32 -25.42 11.00
C ALA A 118 9.77 -26.44 9.98
N GLN A 119 9.31 -26.00 8.81
CA GLN A 119 8.85 -26.87 7.73
C GLN A 119 9.98 -27.73 7.17
N GLU A 120 11.16 -27.13 6.96
CA GLU A 120 12.34 -27.85 6.50
C GLU A 120 12.80 -28.90 7.51
N MET A 121 12.85 -28.57 8.80
CA MET A 121 13.22 -29.53 9.86
C MET A 121 12.24 -30.69 10.01
N SER A 122 10.94 -30.42 9.89
CA SER A 122 9.90 -31.43 10.07
C SER A 122 9.67 -32.27 8.81
N GLY A 123 10.14 -31.80 7.64
CA GLY A 123 9.79 -32.39 6.35
C GLY A 123 8.30 -32.26 6.01
N LEU A 124 7.52 -31.50 6.79
CA LEU A 124 6.07 -31.35 6.61
C LEU A 124 5.76 -30.19 5.68
N TRP A 125 5.54 -30.51 4.42
CA TRP A 125 5.09 -29.56 3.40
C TRP A 125 3.63 -29.87 3.07
N ILE A 126 2.73 -28.94 3.41
CA ILE A 126 1.28 -29.09 3.18
C ILE A 126 0.96 -29.05 1.68
N PHE A 127 1.79 -28.34 0.91
CA PHE A 127 1.74 -28.26 -0.55
C PHE A 127 3.11 -28.69 -1.13
N GLU A 128 3.46 -28.24 -2.33
CA GLU A 128 4.76 -28.53 -2.94
C GLU A 128 5.94 -27.90 -2.18
N HIS A 129 7.09 -28.60 -2.18
CA HIS A 129 8.33 -28.06 -1.63
C HIS A 129 8.73 -26.75 -2.33
N PRO A 130 8.83 -25.63 -1.61
CA PRO A 130 9.08 -24.32 -2.19
C PRO A 130 10.46 -24.16 -2.85
N GLY A 131 11.41 -25.07 -2.61
CA GLY A 131 12.80 -24.93 -3.06
C GLY A 131 13.58 -23.94 -2.18
N ALA A 132 14.70 -23.43 -2.67
CA ALA A 132 15.49 -22.44 -1.93
C ALA A 132 14.83 -21.05 -1.98
N TYR A 133 14.97 -20.22 -0.93
CA TYR A 133 14.36 -18.88 -0.89
C TYR A 133 14.92 -17.91 -1.96
N ARG A 134 16.07 -18.20 -2.57
CA ARG A 134 16.53 -17.46 -3.77
C ARG A 134 15.55 -17.58 -4.94
N ASP A 135 14.72 -18.62 -4.97
CA ASP A 135 13.67 -18.83 -5.97
C ASP A 135 12.33 -18.17 -5.58
N PHE A 136 12.28 -17.41 -4.49
CA PHE A 136 11.10 -16.64 -4.04
C PHE A 136 10.53 -15.73 -5.13
N TYR A 137 11.40 -15.20 -6.00
CA TYR A 137 10.98 -14.40 -7.17
C TYR A 137 10.81 -15.21 -8.45
N HIS A 138 11.33 -16.44 -8.49
CA HIS A 138 11.45 -17.17 -9.74
C HIS A 138 10.37 -18.21 -9.99
N TRP A 139 9.79 -18.91 -8.99
CA TRP A 139 8.65 -19.82 -9.21
C TRP A 139 7.65 -19.83 -8.03
N ILE A 140 6.39 -19.52 -8.35
CA ILE A 140 5.23 -19.66 -7.46
C ILE A 140 5.02 -21.13 -7.18
N LYS A 141 5.31 -21.58 -5.97
CA LYS A 141 5.01 -22.93 -5.49
C LYS A 141 4.11 -22.82 -4.27
N GLY A 142 2.99 -23.52 -4.24
CA GLY A 142 2.00 -23.42 -3.15
C GLY A 142 2.54 -23.64 -1.73
N GLY A 143 3.76 -24.17 -1.56
CA GLY A 143 4.44 -24.34 -0.27
C GLY A 143 4.66 -23.05 0.54
N TRP A 144 4.59 -21.88 -0.09
CA TRP A 144 4.80 -20.59 0.56
C TRP A 144 3.55 -20.08 1.32
N ALA A 145 2.35 -20.54 0.97
CA ALA A 145 1.09 -20.08 1.56
C ALA A 145 1.03 -20.22 3.09
N VAL A 146 1.66 -21.25 3.65
CA VAL A 146 1.71 -21.46 5.11
C VAL A 146 2.47 -20.33 5.81
N MET A 147 3.59 -19.91 5.22
CA MET A 147 4.42 -18.82 5.75
C MET A 147 3.68 -17.48 5.66
N GLU A 148 2.95 -17.25 4.58
CA GLU A 148 2.15 -16.05 4.39
C GLU A 148 1.02 -15.96 5.40
N ILE A 149 0.24 -17.03 5.58
CA ILE A 149 -0.85 -17.11 6.55
C ILE A 149 -0.31 -16.91 7.96
N ALA A 150 0.79 -17.58 8.31
CA ALA A 150 1.43 -17.42 9.61
C ALA A 150 1.90 -15.98 9.84
N THR A 151 2.46 -15.32 8.83
CA THR A 151 2.91 -13.92 8.92
C THR A 151 1.73 -12.96 9.06
N MET A 152 0.65 -13.18 8.32
CA MET A 152 -0.59 -12.41 8.49
C MET A 152 -1.15 -12.60 9.90
N ALA A 153 -1.18 -13.83 10.43
CA ALA A 153 -1.64 -14.12 11.79
C ALA A 153 -0.75 -13.44 12.84
N ALA A 154 0.57 -13.52 12.70
CA ALA A 154 1.53 -12.84 13.58
C ALA A 154 1.37 -11.32 13.52
N GLY A 155 1.16 -10.74 12.34
CA GLY A 155 0.89 -9.31 12.17
C GLY A 155 -0.43 -8.87 12.81
N LEU A 156 -1.50 -9.64 12.65
CA LEU A 156 -2.80 -9.38 13.30
C LEU A 156 -2.70 -9.47 14.84
N LEU A 157 -1.94 -10.45 15.34
CA LEU A 157 -1.64 -10.58 16.75
C LEU A 157 -0.82 -9.38 17.25
N ALA A 158 0.20 -8.97 16.51
CA ALA A 158 0.99 -7.78 16.84
C ALA A 158 0.12 -6.52 16.86
N LEU A 159 -0.79 -6.32 15.89
CA LEU A 159 -1.74 -5.19 15.88
C LEU A 159 -2.67 -5.17 17.09
N ARG A 160 -2.99 -6.33 17.66
CA ARG A 160 -3.84 -6.42 18.86
C ARG A 160 -3.18 -5.80 20.09
N PHE A 161 -1.85 -5.85 20.17
CA PHE A 161 -1.05 -5.32 21.28
C PHE A 161 -0.42 -3.95 20.96
N TYR A 162 0.07 -3.79 19.73
CA TYR A 162 0.75 -2.59 19.23
C TYR A 162 -0.09 -2.00 18.10
N ARG A 163 -0.93 -1.02 18.45
CA ARG A 163 -1.72 -0.27 17.46
C ARG A 163 -0.81 0.68 16.68
N PHE A 164 -0.08 0.14 15.70
CA PHE A 164 0.83 0.88 14.84
C PHE A 164 0.54 0.59 13.36
N PRO A 165 0.19 1.60 12.54
CA PRO A 165 -0.21 1.41 11.15
C PRO A 165 0.79 0.64 10.29
N PHE A 166 2.10 0.80 10.51
CA PHE A 166 3.12 0.16 9.69
C PHE A 166 3.13 -1.38 9.79
N ILE A 167 2.59 -1.97 10.87
CA ILE A 167 2.45 -3.43 11.01
C ILE A 167 1.51 -4.01 9.93
N THR A 168 0.65 -3.19 9.34
CA THR A 168 -0.20 -3.63 8.21
C THR A 168 0.60 -3.89 6.93
N LEU A 169 1.83 -3.41 6.82
CA LEU A 169 2.71 -3.64 5.66
C LEU A 169 2.97 -5.14 5.44
N PRO A 170 3.56 -5.90 6.39
CA PRO A 170 3.80 -7.33 6.17
C PRO A 170 2.51 -8.12 5.94
N ILE A 171 1.41 -7.73 6.59
CA ILE A 171 0.10 -8.38 6.38
C ILE A 171 -0.38 -8.19 4.94
N ALA A 172 -0.37 -6.95 4.45
CA ALA A 172 -0.83 -6.63 3.10
C ALA A 172 0.12 -7.17 2.02
N PHE A 173 1.42 -7.18 2.29
CA PHE A 173 2.43 -7.79 1.42
C PHE A 173 2.22 -9.30 1.28
N CYS A 174 2.11 -10.03 2.40
CA CYS A 174 1.82 -11.46 2.38
C CYS A 174 0.46 -11.77 1.73
N ALA A 175 -0.58 -10.97 1.98
CA ALA A 175 -1.86 -11.15 1.30
C ALA A 175 -1.74 -10.97 -0.23
N TRP A 176 -0.92 -10.02 -0.69
CA TRP A 176 -0.68 -9.86 -2.13
C TRP A 176 0.10 -11.03 -2.74
N PHE A 177 1.13 -11.54 -2.06
CA PHE A 177 1.81 -12.76 -2.52
C PHE A 177 0.87 -13.98 -2.51
N MET A 178 -0.01 -14.08 -1.51
CA MET A 178 -1.03 -15.12 -1.46
C MET A 178 -1.94 -15.09 -2.69
N SER A 179 -2.17 -13.93 -3.31
CA SER A 179 -2.92 -13.86 -4.58
C SER A 179 -2.24 -14.60 -5.73
N MET A 180 -0.91 -14.67 -5.72
CA MET A 180 -0.10 -15.36 -6.71
C MET A 180 -0.07 -16.87 -6.44
N ASP A 181 0.10 -17.26 -5.17
CA ASP A 181 0.09 -18.66 -4.75
C ASP A 181 -1.30 -19.31 -4.89
N LEU A 182 -2.36 -18.53 -4.65
CA LEU A 182 -3.74 -19.00 -4.72
C LEU A 182 -4.11 -19.55 -6.10
N ALA A 183 -3.51 -19.05 -7.19
CA ALA A 183 -3.72 -19.60 -8.53
C ALA A 183 -3.25 -21.07 -8.61
N SER A 184 -2.06 -21.36 -8.08
CA SER A 184 -1.53 -22.73 -8.02
C SER A 184 -2.34 -23.65 -7.11
N ILE A 185 -2.88 -23.11 -6.01
CA ILE A 185 -3.69 -23.88 -5.05
C ILE A 185 -5.07 -24.21 -5.64
N LEU A 186 -5.69 -23.28 -6.37
CA LEU A 186 -7.03 -23.46 -6.94
C LEU A 186 -7.04 -24.32 -8.21
N TYR A 187 -6.03 -24.15 -9.08
CA TYR A 187 -6.00 -24.77 -10.41
C TYR A 187 -4.94 -25.86 -10.57
N GLY A 188 -4.11 -26.10 -9.55
CA GLY A 188 -2.97 -27.03 -9.62
C GLY A 188 -1.71 -26.40 -10.24
N PRO A 189 -0.62 -27.18 -10.38
CA PRO A 189 0.67 -26.68 -10.85
C PRO A 189 0.67 -26.18 -12.31
N ASP A 190 -0.20 -26.75 -13.16
CA ASP A 190 -0.30 -26.42 -14.59
C ASP A 190 -1.33 -25.30 -14.88
N PHE A 191 -1.42 -24.29 -14.02
CA PHE A 191 -2.36 -23.18 -14.20
C PHE A 191 -1.91 -22.25 -15.33
N SER A 192 -2.88 -21.75 -16.10
CA SER A 192 -2.62 -20.82 -17.19
C SER A 192 -2.34 -19.40 -16.68
N TRP A 193 -1.62 -18.62 -17.49
CA TRP A 193 -1.42 -17.20 -17.21
C TRP A 193 -2.73 -16.42 -17.10
N GLU A 194 -3.78 -16.84 -17.84
CA GLU A 194 -5.13 -16.30 -17.72
C GLU A 194 -5.75 -16.54 -16.34
N GLN A 195 -5.68 -17.77 -15.83
CA GLN A 195 -6.16 -18.10 -14.49
C GLN A 195 -5.45 -17.27 -13.41
N ARG A 196 -4.13 -17.07 -13.53
CA ARG A 196 -3.36 -16.22 -12.61
C ARG A 196 -3.82 -14.77 -12.62
N ARG A 197 -4.08 -14.20 -13.80
CA ARG A 197 -4.62 -12.83 -13.95
C ARG A 197 -5.97 -12.69 -13.27
N ILE A 198 -6.89 -13.63 -13.52
CA ILE A 198 -8.26 -13.62 -12.96
C ILE A 198 -8.20 -13.69 -11.43
N VAL A 199 -7.40 -14.59 -10.86
CA VAL A 199 -7.24 -14.70 -9.41
C VAL A 199 -6.67 -13.40 -8.83
N SER A 200 -5.61 -12.85 -9.42
CA SER A 200 -5.01 -11.59 -8.96
C SER A 200 -5.99 -10.41 -9.02
N LEU A 201 -6.80 -10.33 -10.07
CA LEU A 201 -7.82 -9.29 -10.26
C LEU A 201 -8.89 -9.34 -9.18
N TRP A 202 -9.53 -10.50 -8.98
CA TRP A 202 -10.59 -10.64 -7.99
C TRP A 202 -10.06 -10.57 -6.56
N PHE A 203 -8.90 -11.16 -6.30
CA PHE A 203 -8.27 -11.11 -4.98
C PHE A 203 -7.88 -9.67 -4.62
N GLY A 204 -7.29 -8.93 -5.57
CA GLY A 204 -7.00 -7.50 -5.41
C GLY A 204 -8.26 -6.69 -5.10
N LEU A 205 -9.37 -6.96 -5.79
CA LEU A 205 -10.64 -6.31 -5.52
C LEU A 205 -11.15 -6.59 -4.10
N VAL A 206 -11.04 -7.84 -3.62
CA VAL A 206 -11.37 -8.22 -2.24
C VAL A 206 -10.46 -7.48 -1.24
N MET A 207 -9.16 -7.40 -1.51
CA MET A 207 -8.23 -6.63 -0.67
C MET A 207 -8.60 -5.14 -0.61
N LEU A 208 -9.00 -4.53 -1.74
CA LEU A 208 -9.44 -3.14 -1.79
C LEU A 208 -10.73 -2.93 -0.98
N ALA A 209 -11.69 -3.84 -1.09
CA ALA A 209 -12.95 -3.80 -0.33
C ALA A 209 -12.69 -3.97 1.18
N ALA A 210 -11.83 -4.90 1.57
CA ALA A 210 -11.42 -5.09 2.97
C ALA A 210 -10.69 -3.86 3.51
N SER A 211 -9.79 -3.27 2.72
CA SER A 211 -9.07 -2.04 3.06
C SER A 211 -10.02 -0.87 3.25
N TYR A 212 -11.04 -0.74 2.39
CA TYR A 212 -12.10 0.26 2.55
C TYR A 212 -12.91 0.07 3.82
N ALA A 213 -13.24 -1.17 4.18
CA ALA A 213 -13.94 -1.47 5.43
C ALA A 213 -13.11 -1.10 6.67
N VAL A 214 -11.79 -1.34 6.63
CA VAL A 214 -10.86 -0.93 7.70
C VAL A 214 -10.73 0.59 7.75
N ASP A 215 -10.55 1.23 6.60
CA ASP A 215 -10.35 2.67 6.47
C ASP A 215 -11.49 3.48 7.10
N ARG A 216 -12.72 2.97 6.96
CA ARG A 216 -13.92 3.56 7.54
C ARG A 216 -13.98 3.48 9.07
N ARG A 217 -13.34 2.47 9.66
CA ARG A 217 -13.43 2.17 11.11
C ARG A 217 -12.27 2.76 11.91
N THR A 218 -11.15 3.09 11.27
CA THR A 218 -9.94 3.56 11.96
C THR A 218 -9.67 5.05 11.73
N ARG A 219 -9.24 5.77 12.77
CA ARG A 219 -8.85 7.19 12.66
C ARG A 219 -7.45 7.38 12.08
N GLU A 220 -6.53 6.46 12.35
CA GLU A 220 -5.20 6.44 11.73
C GLU A 220 -5.22 5.59 10.46
N ASP A 221 -4.15 5.70 9.67
CA ASP A 221 -4.07 5.15 8.33
C ASP A 221 -3.60 3.68 8.28
N TYR A 222 -4.40 2.77 8.84
CA TYR A 222 -4.14 1.32 8.77
C TYR A 222 -4.44 0.72 7.38
N ALA A 223 -5.19 1.43 6.54
CA ALA A 223 -5.64 0.90 5.25
C ALA A 223 -4.66 1.18 4.10
N PHE A 224 -3.69 2.08 4.28
CA PHE A 224 -2.77 2.49 3.21
C PHE A 224 -2.10 1.32 2.50
N TRP A 225 -1.44 0.43 3.24
CA TRP A 225 -0.74 -0.72 2.65
C TRP A 225 -1.69 -1.71 2.01
N GLY A 226 -2.88 -1.91 2.59
CA GLY A 226 -3.93 -2.74 1.99
C GLY A 226 -4.43 -2.18 0.66
N TYR A 227 -4.63 -0.86 0.54
CA TYR A 227 -4.95 -0.23 -0.75
C TYR A 227 -3.80 -0.33 -1.74
N PHE A 228 -2.56 -0.10 -1.31
CA PHE A 228 -1.39 -0.17 -2.18
C PHE A 228 -1.21 -1.56 -2.78
N PHE A 229 -1.13 -2.59 -1.95
CA PHE A 229 -0.93 -3.96 -2.40
C PHE A 229 -2.18 -4.55 -3.08
N GLY A 230 -3.38 -4.17 -2.62
CA GLY A 230 -4.62 -4.51 -3.31
C GLY A 230 -4.69 -3.91 -4.72
N MET A 231 -4.21 -2.66 -4.89
CA MET A 231 -4.07 -2.05 -6.21
C MET A 231 -3.00 -2.75 -7.05
N CYS A 232 -1.85 -3.14 -6.48
CA CYS A 232 -0.84 -3.91 -7.21
C CYS A 232 -1.42 -5.22 -7.79
N ALA A 233 -2.22 -5.96 -7.01
CA ALA A 233 -2.88 -7.17 -7.48
C ALA A 233 -3.98 -6.87 -8.51
N PHE A 234 -4.92 -5.99 -8.18
CA PHE A 234 -6.06 -5.65 -9.03
C PHE A 234 -5.62 -5.05 -10.38
N TRP A 235 -4.79 -4.00 -10.31
CA TRP A 235 -4.30 -3.31 -11.49
C TRP A 235 -3.30 -4.17 -12.27
N GLY A 236 -2.46 -4.96 -11.59
CA GLY A 236 -1.60 -5.94 -12.27
C GLY A 236 -2.41 -6.95 -13.09
N GLY A 237 -3.41 -7.58 -12.48
CA GLY A 237 -4.31 -8.49 -13.19
C GLY A 237 -5.03 -7.84 -14.37
N LEU A 238 -5.52 -6.60 -14.19
CA LEU A 238 -6.19 -5.83 -15.23
C LEU A 238 -5.26 -5.46 -16.39
N THR A 239 -4.08 -4.88 -16.11
CA THR A 239 -3.14 -4.40 -17.13
C THR A 239 -2.55 -5.53 -17.95
N PHE A 240 -2.30 -6.68 -17.31
CA PHE A 240 -1.81 -7.84 -18.04
C PHE A 240 -2.92 -8.61 -18.77
N THR A 241 -4.20 -8.25 -18.64
CA THR A 241 -5.27 -8.91 -19.40
C THR A 241 -5.14 -8.57 -20.89
N ASP A 242 -4.88 -9.60 -21.70
CA ASP A 242 -4.75 -9.42 -23.15
C ASP A 242 -6.07 -8.92 -23.73
N SER A 243 -5.99 -7.76 -24.39
CA SER A 243 -7.12 -7.16 -25.11
C SER A 243 -6.79 -7.21 -26.59
N ASP A 244 -7.16 -8.30 -27.26
CA ASP A 244 -6.96 -8.46 -28.71
C ASP A 244 -7.78 -7.44 -29.53
N SER A 245 -8.75 -6.78 -28.90
CA SER A 245 -9.59 -5.75 -29.52
C SER A 245 -9.27 -4.33 -29.02
N GLU A 246 -9.37 -3.36 -29.94
CA GLU A 246 -9.30 -1.93 -29.62
C GLU A 246 -10.38 -1.50 -28.62
N LEU A 247 -11.55 -2.15 -28.67
CA LEU A 247 -12.62 -1.93 -27.70
C LEU A 247 -12.18 -2.34 -26.29
N GLY A 248 -11.48 -3.47 -26.14
CA GLY A 248 -10.94 -3.90 -24.85
C GLY A 248 -9.94 -2.90 -24.27
N LYS A 249 -9.03 -2.38 -25.11
CA LYS A 249 -8.06 -1.35 -24.71
C LYS A 249 -8.74 -0.02 -24.35
N PHE A 250 -9.81 0.36 -25.05
CA PHE A 250 -10.62 1.52 -24.71
C PHE A 250 -11.35 1.34 -23.36
N VAL A 251 -11.93 0.16 -23.10
CA VAL A 251 -12.52 -0.18 -21.80
C VAL A 251 -11.48 -0.14 -20.69
N TYR A 252 -10.25 -0.64 -20.93
CA TYR A 252 -9.13 -0.51 -20.01
C TYR A 252 -8.82 0.97 -19.67
N CYS A 253 -8.81 1.85 -20.67
CA CYS A 253 -8.65 3.29 -20.44
C CYS A 253 -9.78 3.86 -19.57
N LEU A 254 -11.04 3.49 -19.85
CA LEU A 254 -12.20 3.90 -19.05
C LEU A 254 -12.14 3.43 -17.61
N ILE A 255 -11.69 2.19 -17.36
CA ILE A 255 -11.49 1.65 -16.00
C ILE A 255 -10.44 2.49 -15.26
N ASN A 256 -9.32 2.83 -15.91
CA ASN A 256 -8.27 3.65 -15.31
C ASN A 256 -8.72 5.10 -15.03
N LEU A 257 -9.52 5.70 -15.91
CA LEU A 257 -10.20 6.98 -15.62
C LEU A 257 -11.16 6.85 -14.43
N GLY A 258 -11.88 5.72 -14.35
CA GLY A 258 -12.71 5.37 -13.20
C GLY A 258 -11.90 5.31 -11.89
N LEU A 259 -10.71 4.70 -11.90
CA LEU A 259 -9.79 4.67 -10.75
C LEU A 259 -9.36 6.08 -10.32
N MET A 260 -9.07 6.97 -11.28
CA MET A 260 -8.78 8.38 -10.96
C MET A 260 -9.99 9.06 -10.28
N GLY A 261 -11.21 8.79 -10.74
CA GLY A 261 -12.44 9.25 -10.07
C GLY A 261 -12.61 8.70 -8.66
N VAL A 262 -12.37 7.40 -8.46
CA VAL A 262 -12.39 6.73 -7.15
C VAL A 262 -11.35 7.35 -6.21
N SER A 263 -10.20 7.79 -6.71
CA SER A 263 -9.18 8.51 -5.92
C SER A 263 -9.74 9.76 -5.24
N VAL A 264 -10.58 10.52 -5.96
CA VAL A 264 -11.23 11.73 -5.43
C VAL A 264 -12.26 11.36 -4.37
N LEU A 265 -13.06 10.32 -4.61
CA LEU A 265 -14.09 9.86 -3.68
C LEU A 265 -13.50 9.31 -2.37
N LEU A 266 -12.45 8.50 -2.46
CA LEU A 266 -11.79 7.89 -1.31
C LEU A 266 -10.72 8.80 -0.67
N GLN A 267 -10.35 9.91 -1.32
CA GLN A 267 -9.23 10.77 -0.93
C GLN A 267 -7.91 9.99 -0.80
N ARG A 268 -7.70 9.00 -1.68
CA ARG A 268 -6.55 8.09 -1.65
C ARG A 268 -5.71 8.24 -2.92
N ARG A 269 -4.47 8.74 -2.76
CA ARG A 269 -3.53 9.01 -3.86
C ARG A 269 -3.12 7.76 -4.65
N VAL A 270 -3.18 6.58 -4.03
CA VAL A 270 -2.82 5.32 -4.71
C VAL A 270 -3.63 5.13 -5.99
N PHE A 271 -4.95 5.36 -5.94
CA PHE A 271 -5.82 5.14 -7.10
C PHE A 271 -5.52 6.07 -8.29
N ILE A 272 -5.20 7.35 -8.05
CA ILE A 272 -4.85 8.27 -9.14
C ILE A 272 -3.48 7.94 -9.74
N ILE A 273 -2.53 7.46 -8.95
CA ILE A 273 -1.20 7.05 -9.45
C ILE A 273 -1.37 5.87 -10.41
N PHE A 274 -2.05 4.80 -9.98
CA PHE A 274 -2.31 3.63 -10.84
C PHE A 274 -3.19 3.96 -12.05
N GLY A 275 -4.25 4.74 -11.86
CA GLY A 275 -5.11 5.19 -12.96
C GLY A 275 -4.35 6.03 -13.98
N ALA A 276 -3.51 6.98 -13.54
CA ALA A 276 -2.69 7.78 -14.43
C ALA A 276 -1.65 6.94 -15.19
N MET A 277 -1.00 5.96 -14.52
CA MET A 277 -0.10 5.02 -15.18
C MET A 277 -0.82 4.21 -16.27
N GLY A 278 -2.04 3.74 -16.00
CA GLY A 278 -2.81 2.98 -16.98
C GLY A 278 -3.29 3.82 -18.17
N VAL A 279 -3.77 5.05 -17.93
CA VAL A 279 -4.12 5.99 -19.02
C VAL A 279 -2.88 6.34 -19.84
N ALA A 280 -1.75 6.60 -19.20
CA ALA A 280 -0.48 6.86 -19.90
C ALA A 280 -0.04 5.66 -20.75
N GLY A 281 -0.18 4.44 -20.24
CA GLY A 281 0.08 3.21 -21.00
C GLY A 281 -0.82 3.10 -22.24
N TYR A 282 -2.12 3.37 -22.10
CA TYR A 282 -3.05 3.37 -23.24
C TYR A 282 -2.73 4.46 -24.27
N LEU A 283 -2.40 5.67 -23.82
CA LEU A 283 -2.00 6.76 -24.72
C LEU A 283 -0.68 6.45 -25.44
N SER A 284 0.26 5.79 -24.76
CA SER A 284 1.50 5.31 -25.37
C SER A 284 1.22 4.28 -26.46
N HIS A 285 0.33 3.32 -26.19
CA HIS A 285 -0.12 2.35 -27.19
C HIS A 285 -0.75 3.04 -28.41
N LEU A 286 -1.65 4.00 -28.19
CA LEU A 286 -2.29 4.76 -29.27
C LEU A 286 -1.25 5.52 -30.10
N ALA A 287 -0.26 6.14 -29.45
CA ALA A 287 0.84 6.85 -30.10
C ALA A 287 1.73 5.92 -30.93
N GLN A 288 2.11 4.78 -30.34
CA GLN A 288 3.13 3.88 -30.87
C GLN A 288 2.60 2.82 -31.81
N ASP A 289 1.32 2.46 -31.78
CA ASP A 289 0.81 1.36 -32.61
C ASP A 289 -0.24 1.84 -33.62
N VAL A 290 -0.99 2.88 -33.28
CA VAL A 290 -2.10 3.38 -34.14
C VAL A 290 -1.69 4.62 -34.94
N PHE A 291 -0.93 5.54 -34.35
CA PHE A 291 -0.60 6.83 -34.97
C PHE A 291 0.89 7.05 -35.26
N GLN A 292 1.68 5.98 -35.43
CA GLN A 292 3.15 6.01 -35.63
C GLN A 292 3.66 7.09 -36.60
N SER A 293 2.91 7.39 -37.66
CA SER A 293 3.33 8.27 -38.76
C SER A 293 2.69 9.67 -38.77
N THR A 294 1.85 10.01 -37.78
CA THR A 294 1.04 11.24 -37.83
C THR A 294 1.48 12.26 -36.77
N LEU A 295 2.19 13.31 -37.19
CA LEU A 295 2.55 14.46 -36.32
C LEU A 295 1.32 15.09 -35.63
N GLY A 296 0.15 15.02 -36.27
CA GLY A 296 -1.12 15.53 -35.73
C GLY A 296 -1.56 14.88 -34.43
N PHE A 297 -1.16 13.63 -34.15
CA PHE A 297 -1.52 12.95 -32.90
C PHE A 297 -0.88 13.66 -31.69
N SER A 298 0.39 14.05 -31.77
CA SER A 298 1.08 14.78 -30.69
C SER A 298 0.43 16.14 -30.40
N PHE A 299 -0.01 16.85 -31.44
CA PHE A 299 -0.75 18.10 -31.30
C PHE A 299 -2.15 17.89 -30.70
N ALA A 300 -2.88 16.87 -31.15
CA ALA A 300 -4.19 16.51 -30.61
C ALA A 300 -4.08 16.10 -29.14
N LEU A 301 -3.05 15.34 -28.77
CA LEU A 301 -2.80 14.91 -27.40
C LEU A 301 -2.44 16.10 -26.49
N SER A 302 -1.64 17.04 -26.98
CA SER A 302 -1.36 18.29 -26.27
C SER A 302 -2.62 19.15 -26.11
N GLY A 303 -3.46 19.22 -27.15
CA GLY A 303 -4.78 19.88 -27.09
C GLY A 303 -5.70 19.23 -26.06
N LEU A 304 -5.74 17.90 -25.99
CA LEU A 304 -6.48 17.16 -24.98
C LEU A 304 -5.97 17.48 -23.56
N GLY A 305 -4.65 17.53 -23.38
CA GLY A 305 -4.03 17.93 -22.11
C GLY A 305 -4.45 19.35 -21.68
N LEU A 306 -4.44 20.31 -22.61
CA LEU A 306 -4.90 21.68 -22.35
C LEU A 306 -6.39 21.74 -22.03
N LEU A 307 -7.23 20.94 -22.70
CA LEU A 307 -8.65 20.83 -22.39
C LEU A 307 -8.90 20.27 -20.98
N VAL A 308 -8.13 19.27 -20.55
CA VAL A 308 -8.22 18.72 -19.19
C VAL A 308 -7.80 19.77 -18.15
N ILE A 309 -6.74 20.53 -18.41
CA ILE A 309 -6.32 21.65 -17.53
C ILE A 309 -7.42 22.71 -17.46
N ALA A 310 -7.99 23.12 -18.61
CA ALA A 310 -9.07 24.09 -18.67
C ALA A 310 -10.32 23.58 -17.92
N ALA A 311 -10.67 22.30 -18.06
CA ALA A 311 -11.74 21.66 -17.31
C ALA A 311 -11.46 21.67 -15.80
N GLY A 312 -10.20 21.44 -15.38
CA GLY A 312 -9.77 21.56 -13.99
C GLY A 312 -9.93 22.97 -13.43
N LEU A 313 -9.58 24.01 -14.20
CA LEU A 313 -9.77 25.41 -13.84
C LEU A 313 -11.26 25.79 -13.74
N LEU A 314 -12.08 25.32 -14.70
CA LEU A 314 -13.53 25.51 -14.70
C LEU A 314 -14.19 24.82 -13.50
N TYR A 315 -13.73 23.62 -13.15
CA TYR A 315 -14.14 22.88 -11.97
C TYR A 315 -13.79 23.65 -10.70
N HIS A 316 -12.55 24.15 -10.57
CA HIS A 316 -12.14 24.94 -9.40
C HIS A 316 -13.01 26.19 -9.24
N ARG A 317 -13.33 26.87 -10.34
CA ARG A 317 -14.21 28.05 -10.35
C ARG A 317 -15.64 27.75 -9.90
N HIS A 318 -16.14 26.53 -10.15
CA HIS A 318 -17.49 26.09 -9.78
C HIS A 318 -17.53 25.08 -8.64
N GLN A 319 -16.42 24.90 -7.91
CA GLN A 319 -16.24 23.83 -6.95
C GLN A 319 -17.37 23.77 -5.92
N LYS A 320 -17.73 24.91 -5.32
CA LYS A 320 -18.84 24.98 -4.35
C LYS A 320 -20.19 24.56 -4.94
N ARG A 321 -20.45 24.87 -6.21
CA ARG A 321 -21.73 24.56 -6.90
C ARG A 321 -21.81 23.10 -7.28
N ILE A 322 -20.71 22.53 -7.78
CA ILE A 322 -20.60 21.12 -8.17
C ILE A 322 -20.62 20.21 -6.95
N GLU A 323 -19.88 20.58 -5.89
CA GLU A 323 -19.86 19.84 -4.63
C GLU A 323 -21.25 19.80 -4.00
N THR A 324 -21.97 20.94 -3.94
CA THR A 324 -23.35 20.97 -3.45
C THR A 324 -24.29 20.09 -4.30
N TRP A 325 -24.12 20.08 -5.63
CA TRP A 325 -24.93 19.28 -6.53
C TRP A 325 -24.67 17.76 -6.42
N LEU A 326 -23.40 17.34 -6.40
CA LEU A 326 -22.98 15.94 -6.21
C LEU A 326 -23.42 15.41 -4.85
N VAL A 327 -23.20 16.21 -3.82
CA VAL A 327 -23.53 15.86 -2.44
C VAL A 327 -25.06 15.72 -2.32
N ASN A 328 -25.86 16.49 -3.06
CA ASN A 328 -27.33 16.35 -3.10
C ASN A 328 -27.87 15.20 -3.96
N ARG A 329 -27.09 14.71 -4.94
CA ARG A 329 -27.46 13.55 -5.78
C ARG A 329 -26.95 12.21 -5.24
N LEU A 330 -26.00 12.22 -4.32
CA LEU A 330 -25.50 11.02 -3.65
C LEU A 330 -26.55 10.46 -2.67
N PRO A 331 -26.93 9.17 -2.80
CA PRO A 331 -27.80 8.50 -1.84
C PRO A 331 -27.28 8.68 -0.40
N HIS A 332 -28.19 8.93 0.54
CA HIS A 332 -27.85 9.22 1.94
C HIS A 332 -26.97 8.14 2.60
N ALA A 333 -27.08 6.89 2.15
CA ALA A 333 -26.26 5.76 2.58
C ALA A 333 -24.77 5.94 2.23
N LEU A 334 -24.45 6.40 1.01
CA LEU A 334 -23.08 6.64 0.55
C LEU A 334 -22.47 7.91 1.18
N ARG A 335 -23.30 8.93 1.46
CA ARG A 335 -22.85 10.16 2.13
C ARG A 335 -22.29 9.91 3.54
N LYS A 336 -22.82 8.91 4.25
CA LYS A 336 -22.32 8.45 5.56
C LYS A 336 -21.13 7.49 5.45
N THR A 337 -20.79 7.00 4.26
CA THR A 337 -19.69 6.04 4.05
C THR A 337 -18.40 6.69 3.59
N LEU A 338 -18.46 7.92 3.09
CA LEU A 338 -17.27 8.66 2.67
C LEU A 338 -16.42 9.07 3.89
N PRO A 339 -15.11 8.80 3.88
CA PRO A 339 -14.22 9.22 4.94
C PRO A 339 -14.20 10.75 5.00
N GLN A 340 -14.69 11.32 6.10
CA GLN A 340 -14.69 12.76 6.30
C GLN A 340 -13.27 13.26 6.55
N TYR A 341 -12.80 14.15 5.67
CA TYR A 341 -11.57 14.94 5.77
C TYR A 341 -10.27 14.16 6.02
N ARG A 342 -9.65 13.68 4.94
CA ARG A 342 -8.21 13.37 4.91
C ARG A 342 -7.55 14.00 3.69
N SER A 343 -6.78 15.05 3.94
CA SER A 343 -5.85 15.70 2.99
C SER A 343 -4.41 15.29 3.23
#